data_AF-A0A4Q2E0Z7-F1
#
_entry.id   AF-A0A4Q2E0Z7-F1
#
_cell.length_a   1.000
_cell.length_b   1.000
_cell.length_c   1.000
_cell.angle_alpha   90.00
_cell.angle_beta   90.00
_cell.angle_gamma   90.00
#
_symmetry.space_group_name_H-M   'P 1'
#
loop_
_entity.id
_entity.type
_entity.pdbx_description
1 polymer ?
#
loop_
_entity_poly.entity_id
_entity_poly.type
_entity_poly.pdbx_seq_one_letter_code
_entity_poly.pdbx_strand_id
1 'polypeptide(L)'
;MASSSRALNAILPQISTSPYEAHQKARTFASRYVKSGLHDTAIDVLFQSARELFKNNQPGSGVDLAGFMLDVYDTKGESVTAESRGRLTQLIALTGQEGGWRKTLIDKGIAWSAKYGEHPAGDPDLLYYVGELLFKEGLLDAAEQHLLSSGTRDSARLLADVFLQWAGSGPGFGLFAIRGVIPYLQNGNILAAKSFIKQFVKGLPSSLTSSAVSVPVGGEGSDEVLMTAESFVNFSQLAVATCQRANGDKSKVPRECWVRLCGTYQSKGGPLAFPEVRRALNEIATLFFAIPPPRSAPANPFGDIMSSFLGGGPSEAAPRRTLTPASSAGGAGLD
;
A
#
# COMPACT_ATOMS: atom_id res chain seq x y z
N MET A 1 -37.49 0.80 -13.15
CA MET A 1 -36.61 0.77 -11.97
C MET A 1 -37.38 1.30 -10.77
N ALA A 2 -37.36 0.60 -9.63
CA ALA A 2 -37.94 1.13 -8.40
C ALA A 2 -37.08 2.30 -7.92
N SER A 3 -37.68 3.49 -7.81
CA SER A 3 -36.97 4.69 -7.40
C SER A 3 -36.71 4.69 -5.89
N SER A 4 -35.49 5.06 -5.50
CA SER A 4 -35.08 5.31 -4.11
C SER A 4 -35.77 6.54 -3.50
N SER A 5 -36.32 7.44 -4.32
CA SER A 5 -36.90 8.71 -3.88
C SER A 5 -38.00 8.55 -2.83
N ARG A 6 -38.83 7.49 -2.93
CA ARG A 6 -39.89 7.23 -1.93
C ARG A 6 -39.31 6.96 -0.55
N ALA A 7 -38.27 6.12 -0.48
CA ALA A 7 -37.61 5.80 0.78
C ALA A 7 -36.87 7.04 1.32
N LEU A 8 -36.11 7.73 0.47
CA LEU A 8 -35.33 8.91 0.85
C LEU A 8 -36.20 10.06 1.37
N ASN A 9 -37.33 10.35 0.71
CA ASN A 9 -38.29 11.35 1.18
C ASN A 9 -38.88 11.02 2.56
N ALA A 10 -38.91 9.75 2.95
CA ALA A 10 -39.39 9.31 4.26
C ALA A 10 -38.29 9.27 5.34
N ILE A 11 -37.00 9.28 4.95
CA ILE A 11 -35.84 9.15 5.83
C ILE A 11 -35.18 10.51 6.05
N LEU A 12 -34.76 11.19 4.99
CA LEU A 12 -33.87 12.36 5.07
C LEU A 12 -34.44 13.50 5.95
N PRO A 13 -35.73 13.86 5.86
CA PRO A 13 -36.29 14.93 6.70
C PRO A 13 -36.27 14.61 8.20
N GLN A 14 -36.21 13.33 8.59
CA GLN A 14 -36.22 12.92 9.99
C GLN A 14 -34.82 12.88 10.62
N ILE A 15 -33.75 12.97 9.83
CA ILE A 15 -32.39 12.82 10.34
C ILE A 15 -32.03 13.95 11.33
N SER A 16 -32.50 15.17 11.09
CA SER A 16 -32.23 16.32 11.95
C SER A 16 -33.05 16.32 13.24
N THR A 17 -34.24 15.70 13.25
CA THR A 17 -35.15 15.73 14.41
C THR A 17 -35.15 14.42 15.21
N SER A 18 -35.09 13.28 14.52
CA SER A 18 -35.20 11.93 15.09
C SER A 18 -34.18 10.98 14.42
N PRO A 19 -32.86 11.21 14.60
CA PRO A 19 -31.81 10.50 13.87
C PRO A 19 -31.85 8.97 14.03
N TYR A 20 -32.15 8.49 15.25
CA TYR A 20 -32.28 7.05 15.51
C TYR A 20 -33.44 6.41 14.73
N GLU A 21 -34.60 7.07 14.68
CA GLU A 21 -35.76 6.57 13.93
C GLU A 21 -35.48 6.57 12.42
N ALA A 22 -34.84 7.63 11.93
CA ALA A 22 -34.42 7.73 10.54
C ALA A 22 -33.43 6.60 10.17
N HIS A 23 -32.47 6.31 11.05
CA HIS A 23 -31.52 5.21 10.92
C HIS A 23 -32.24 3.84 10.83
N GLN A 24 -33.13 3.52 11.77
CA GLN A 24 -33.89 2.26 11.75
C GLN A 24 -34.78 2.13 10.49
N LYS A 25 -35.38 3.25 10.07
CA LYS A 25 -36.17 3.31 8.84
C LYS A 25 -35.32 3.04 7.60
N ALA A 26 -34.12 3.63 7.50
CA ALA A 26 -33.18 3.37 6.42
C ALA A 26 -32.80 1.88 6.32
N ARG A 27 -32.44 1.24 7.46
CA ARG A 27 -32.16 -0.21 7.52
C ARG A 27 -33.33 -1.05 7.04
N THR A 28 -34.55 -0.69 7.45
CA THR A 28 -35.78 -1.42 7.08
C THR A 28 -36.06 -1.33 5.58
N PHE A 29 -35.97 -0.13 4.98
CA PHE A 29 -36.14 0.04 3.54
C PHE A 29 -35.08 -0.72 2.75
N ALA A 30 -33.80 -0.55 3.10
CA ALA A 30 -32.69 -1.24 2.45
C ALA A 30 -32.86 -2.76 2.51
N SER A 31 -33.19 -3.32 3.68
CA SER A 31 -33.42 -4.77 3.85
C SER A 31 -34.54 -5.30 2.94
N ARG A 32 -35.62 -4.54 2.74
CA ARG A 32 -36.71 -4.91 1.84
C ARG A 32 -36.28 -4.87 0.38
N TYR A 33 -35.51 -3.86 -0.01
CA TYR A 33 -34.96 -3.77 -1.36
C TYR A 33 -33.99 -4.92 -1.67
N VAL A 34 -33.10 -5.26 -0.74
CA VAL A 34 -32.19 -6.41 -0.87
C VAL A 34 -32.97 -7.71 -1.05
N LYS A 35 -33.98 -7.98 -0.20
CA LYS A 35 -34.85 -9.16 -0.35
C LYS A 35 -35.58 -9.24 -1.68
N SER A 36 -35.79 -8.10 -2.33
CA SER A 36 -36.46 -7.99 -3.63
C SER A 36 -35.48 -7.99 -4.81
N GLY A 37 -34.18 -8.20 -4.57
CA GLY A 37 -33.13 -8.15 -5.58
C GLY A 37 -32.81 -6.74 -6.11
N LEU A 38 -33.35 -5.69 -5.47
CA LEU A 38 -33.17 -4.29 -5.87
C LEU A 38 -31.92 -3.69 -5.22
N HIS A 39 -30.75 -4.29 -5.49
CA HIS A 39 -29.49 -3.93 -4.82
C HIS A 39 -29.07 -2.47 -5.08
N ASP A 40 -29.21 -1.97 -6.30
CA ASP A 40 -28.86 -0.57 -6.63
C ASP A 40 -29.72 0.44 -5.86
N THR A 41 -31.01 0.17 -5.74
CA THR A 41 -31.92 1.00 -4.94
C THR A 41 -31.53 0.94 -3.45
N ALA A 42 -31.14 -0.22 -2.93
CA ALA A 42 -30.68 -0.35 -1.56
C ALA A 42 -29.37 0.43 -1.31
N ILE A 43 -28.40 0.32 -2.23
CA ILE A 43 -27.12 1.05 -2.19
C ILE A 43 -27.38 2.55 -2.12
N ASP A 44 -28.22 3.08 -3.01
CA ASP A 44 -28.51 4.53 -3.05
C ASP A 44 -29.18 5.01 -1.75
N VAL A 45 -30.16 4.25 -1.24
CA VAL A 45 -30.82 4.57 0.04
C VAL A 45 -29.84 4.57 1.20
N LEU A 46 -28.98 3.56 1.31
CA LEU A 46 -27.99 3.43 2.37
C LEU A 46 -26.95 4.55 2.29
N PHE A 47 -26.40 4.79 1.10
CA PHE A 47 -25.39 5.81 0.85
C PHE A 47 -25.89 7.21 1.23
N GLN A 48 -27.05 7.63 0.71
CA GLN A 48 -27.58 8.97 0.98
C GLN A 48 -27.96 9.14 2.44
N SER A 49 -28.55 8.12 3.07
CA SER A 49 -28.91 8.16 4.49
C SER A 49 -27.67 8.22 5.39
N ALA A 50 -26.64 7.42 5.12
CA ALA A 50 -25.37 7.44 5.85
C ALA A 50 -24.70 8.82 5.73
N ARG A 51 -24.64 9.35 4.51
CA ARG A 51 -24.07 10.68 4.22
C ARG A 51 -24.74 11.77 5.05
N GLU A 52 -26.06 11.73 5.15
CA GLU A 52 -26.82 12.75 5.87
C GLU A 52 -26.71 12.56 7.40
N LEU A 53 -26.64 11.32 7.90
CA LEU A 53 -26.35 11.04 9.31
C LEU A 53 -24.97 11.58 9.73
N PHE A 54 -23.95 11.42 8.89
CA PHE A 54 -22.63 11.99 9.17
C PHE A 54 -22.67 13.51 9.29
N LYS A 55 -23.37 14.21 8.38
CA LYS A 55 -23.54 15.67 8.44
C LYS A 55 -24.29 16.15 9.70
N ASN A 56 -25.08 15.28 10.32
CA ASN A 56 -25.82 15.56 11.55
C ASN A 56 -25.11 15.01 12.80
N ASN A 57 -23.79 14.78 12.72
CA ASN A 57 -22.95 14.30 13.83
C ASN A 57 -23.43 12.97 14.43
N GLN A 58 -23.92 12.05 13.60
CA GLN A 58 -24.32 10.69 13.99
C GLN A 58 -23.36 9.62 13.43
N PRO A 59 -22.07 9.63 13.81
CA PRO A 59 -21.07 8.77 13.16
C PRO A 59 -21.32 7.27 13.37
N GLY A 60 -21.83 6.86 14.53
CA GLY A 60 -22.17 5.45 14.79
C GLY A 60 -23.24 4.91 13.84
N SER A 61 -24.35 5.65 13.69
CA SER A 61 -25.42 5.29 12.74
C SER A 61 -24.98 5.40 11.28
N GLY A 62 -24.16 6.42 10.95
CA GLY A 62 -23.59 6.58 9.62
C GLY A 62 -22.69 5.40 9.22
N VAL A 63 -21.79 4.98 10.11
CA VAL A 63 -20.89 3.83 9.88
C VAL A 63 -21.67 2.51 9.83
N ASP A 64 -22.72 2.34 10.62
CA ASP A 64 -23.59 1.16 10.52
C ASP A 64 -24.25 1.08 9.12
N LEU A 65 -24.83 2.17 8.62
CA LEU A 65 -25.43 2.19 7.28
C LEU A 65 -24.41 2.04 6.16
N ALA A 66 -23.23 2.65 6.30
CA ALA A 66 -22.12 2.48 5.36
C ALA A 66 -21.61 1.03 5.34
N GLY A 67 -21.53 0.39 6.51
CA GLY A 67 -21.22 -1.03 6.64
C GLY A 67 -22.26 -1.90 5.94
N PHE A 68 -23.55 -1.62 6.16
CA PHE A 68 -24.63 -2.34 5.47
C PHE A 68 -24.56 -2.12 3.96
N MET A 69 -24.18 -0.93 3.48
CA MET A 69 -23.97 -0.68 2.05
C MET A 69 -22.89 -1.60 1.47
N LEU A 70 -21.78 -1.80 2.20
CA LEU A 70 -20.72 -2.73 1.79
C LEU A 70 -21.17 -4.21 1.83
N ASP A 71 -22.04 -4.58 2.77
CA ASP A 71 -22.66 -5.93 2.77
C ASP A 71 -23.55 -6.14 1.54
N VAL A 72 -24.25 -5.08 1.07
CA VAL A 72 -25.01 -5.13 -0.19
C VAL A 72 -24.09 -5.18 -1.40
N TYR A 73 -22.95 -4.48 -1.39
CA TYR A 73 -21.91 -4.65 -2.42
C TYR A 73 -21.44 -6.09 -2.50
N ASP A 74 -21.15 -6.71 -1.36
CA ASP A 74 -20.72 -8.11 -1.26
C ASP A 74 -21.78 -9.05 -1.86
N THR A 75 -23.03 -8.87 -1.43
CA THR A 75 -24.19 -9.66 -1.89
C THR A 75 -24.43 -9.50 -3.40
N LYS A 76 -24.27 -8.29 -3.94
CA LYS A 76 -24.44 -7.99 -5.37
C LYS A 76 -23.27 -8.49 -6.21
N GLY A 77 -22.08 -8.63 -5.62
CA GLY A 77 -20.83 -8.79 -6.36
C GLY A 77 -20.36 -7.49 -7.02
N GLU A 78 -20.56 -6.36 -6.35
CA GLU A 78 -20.21 -5.03 -6.86
C GLU A 78 -18.70 -4.91 -7.05
N SER A 79 -18.26 -4.69 -8.29
CA SER A 79 -16.86 -4.45 -8.63
C SER A 79 -16.37 -3.09 -8.13
N VAL A 80 -15.05 -2.99 -7.94
CA VAL A 80 -14.41 -1.70 -7.67
C VAL A 80 -14.41 -0.85 -8.94
N THR A 81 -15.15 0.25 -8.92
CA THR A 81 -15.24 1.24 -9.99
C THR A 81 -15.04 2.64 -9.43
N ALA A 82 -14.86 3.65 -10.29
CA ALA A 82 -14.77 5.04 -9.87
C ALA A 82 -16.01 5.48 -9.06
N GLU A 83 -17.20 4.98 -9.41
CA GLU A 83 -18.44 5.30 -8.70
C GLU A 83 -18.52 4.59 -7.35
N SER A 84 -18.32 3.27 -7.30
CA SER A 84 -18.43 2.50 -6.06
C SER A 84 -17.38 2.93 -5.03
N ARG A 85 -16.16 3.24 -5.49
CA ARG A 85 -15.10 3.87 -4.70
C ARG A 85 -15.43 5.28 -4.28
N GLY A 86 -15.98 6.11 -5.18
CA GLY A 86 -16.34 7.50 -4.89
C GLY A 86 -17.38 7.62 -3.76
N ARG A 87 -18.34 6.68 -3.68
CA ARG A 87 -19.27 6.60 -2.54
C ARG A 87 -18.51 6.35 -1.24
N LEU A 88 -17.60 5.38 -1.22
CA LEU A 88 -16.83 5.03 -0.03
C LEU A 88 -15.92 6.18 0.44
N THR A 89 -15.16 6.81 -0.46
CA THR A 89 -14.27 7.94 -0.09
C THR A 89 -15.08 9.12 0.44
N GLN A 90 -16.26 9.41 -0.12
CA GLN A 90 -17.16 10.44 0.42
C GLN A 90 -17.61 10.13 1.85
N LEU A 91 -17.99 8.88 2.14
CA LEU A 91 -18.41 8.49 3.49
C LEU A 91 -17.24 8.52 4.49
N ILE A 92 -16.04 8.10 4.08
CA ILE A 92 -14.82 8.18 4.90
C ILE A 92 -14.51 9.63 5.27
N ALA A 93 -14.55 10.55 4.28
CA ALA A 93 -14.32 11.97 4.51
C ALA A 93 -15.28 12.56 5.56
N LEU A 94 -16.57 12.21 5.46
CA LEU A 94 -17.62 12.74 6.33
C LEU A 94 -17.63 12.11 7.73
N THR A 95 -16.99 10.96 7.93
CA THR A 95 -16.94 10.31 9.25
C THR A 95 -16.15 11.14 10.26
N GLY A 96 -15.21 11.97 9.80
CA GLY A 96 -14.36 12.80 10.66
C GLY A 96 -13.27 11.99 11.39
N GLN A 97 -12.53 12.68 12.26
CA GLN A 97 -11.37 12.12 12.99
C GLN A 97 -11.73 11.49 14.34
N GLU A 98 -12.94 11.73 14.83
CA GLU A 98 -13.32 11.37 16.19
C GLU A 98 -13.63 9.87 16.34
N GLY A 99 -12.99 9.25 17.33
CA GLY A 99 -13.22 7.86 17.70
C GLY A 99 -12.72 6.83 16.68
N GLY A 100 -13.18 5.58 16.83
CA GLY A 100 -12.77 4.44 15.98
C GLY A 100 -13.61 4.25 14.70
N TRP A 101 -14.56 5.15 14.43
CA TRP A 101 -15.58 4.99 13.39
C TRP A 101 -14.98 5.03 11.99
N ARG A 102 -14.13 6.02 11.71
CA ARG A 102 -13.51 6.15 10.39
C ARG A 102 -12.58 4.98 10.09
N LYS A 103 -11.80 4.52 11.09
CA LYS A 103 -10.95 3.34 10.95
C LYS A 103 -11.78 2.11 10.59
N THR A 104 -12.91 1.91 11.26
CA THR A 104 -13.84 0.80 10.95
C THR A 104 -14.31 0.84 9.50
N LEU A 105 -14.68 2.01 9.00
CA LEU A 105 -15.13 2.16 7.62
C LEU A 105 -13.99 1.96 6.60
N ILE A 106 -12.78 2.48 6.90
CA ILE A 106 -11.57 2.25 6.11
C ILE A 106 -11.26 0.76 6.00
N ASP A 107 -11.22 0.05 7.13
CA ASP A 107 -10.88 -1.38 7.18
C ASP A 107 -11.87 -2.21 6.35
N LYS A 108 -13.17 -1.96 6.52
CA LYS A 108 -14.23 -2.63 5.73
C LYS A 108 -14.11 -2.30 4.23
N GLY A 109 -13.85 -1.04 3.90
CA GLY A 109 -13.69 -0.57 2.53
C GLY A 109 -12.51 -1.20 1.81
N ILE A 110 -11.34 -1.26 2.48
CA ILE A 110 -10.15 -1.92 1.95
C ILE A 110 -10.41 -3.41 1.77
N ALA A 111 -11.01 -4.09 2.76
CA ALA A 111 -11.34 -5.51 2.66
C ALA A 111 -12.27 -5.82 1.48
N TRP A 112 -13.32 -5.01 1.28
CA TRP A 112 -14.18 -5.12 0.09
C TRP A 112 -13.37 -4.94 -1.20
N SER A 113 -12.55 -3.89 -1.27
CA SER A 113 -11.78 -3.59 -2.47
C SER A 113 -10.73 -4.65 -2.81
N ALA A 114 -10.16 -5.32 -1.81
CA ALA A 114 -9.23 -6.43 -2.00
C ALA A 114 -9.95 -7.70 -2.51
N LYS A 115 -11.22 -7.89 -2.13
CA LYS A 115 -12.03 -9.02 -2.54
C LYS A 115 -12.62 -8.87 -3.95
N TYR A 116 -13.03 -7.65 -4.32
CA TYR A 116 -13.74 -7.36 -5.58
C TYR A 116 -12.96 -6.50 -6.57
N GLY A 117 -11.71 -6.15 -6.25
CA GLY A 117 -10.79 -5.44 -7.13
C GLY A 117 -9.70 -6.35 -7.69
N GLU A 118 -8.83 -5.76 -8.51
CA GLU A 118 -7.73 -6.48 -9.17
C GLU A 118 -6.51 -6.69 -8.25
N HIS A 119 -6.45 -5.94 -7.15
CA HIS A 119 -5.28 -5.84 -6.29
C HIS A 119 -5.56 -6.49 -4.93
N PRO A 120 -4.82 -7.55 -4.53
CA PRO A 120 -5.08 -8.30 -3.30
C PRO A 120 -4.81 -7.51 -2.01
N ALA A 121 -4.08 -6.39 -2.11
CA ALA A 121 -3.84 -5.48 -0.98
C ALA A 121 -4.97 -4.44 -0.79
N GLY A 122 -5.94 -4.39 -1.71
CA GLY A 122 -6.96 -3.35 -1.80
C GLY A 122 -6.76 -2.44 -3.01
N ASP A 123 -7.77 -1.64 -3.32
CA ASP A 123 -7.75 -0.70 -4.45
C ASP A 123 -6.66 0.38 -4.26
N PRO A 124 -5.73 0.55 -5.23
CA PRO A 124 -4.63 1.49 -5.10
C PRO A 124 -5.05 2.95 -4.87
N ASP A 125 -6.13 3.41 -5.50
CA ASP A 125 -6.63 4.78 -5.38
C ASP A 125 -7.28 5.02 -4.01
N LEU A 126 -8.04 4.05 -3.52
CA LEU A 126 -8.60 4.07 -2.17
C LEU A 126 -7.48 4.11 -1.12
N LEU A 127 -6.46 3.26 -1.26
CA LEU A 127 -5.31 3.21 -0.37
C LEU A 127 -4.52 4.52 -0.39
N TYR A 128 -4.29 5.12 -1.58
CA TYR A 128 -3.66 6.42 -1.72
C TYR A 128 -4.47 7.50 -0.99
N TYR A 129 -5.78 7.56 -1.23
CA TYR A 129 -6.68 8.52 -0.59
C TYR A 129 -6.63 8.42 0.95
N VAL A 130 -6.69 7.20 1.49
CA VAL A 130 -6.61 6.99 2.95
C VAL A 130 -5.25 7.41 3.50
N GLY A 131 -4.16 7.05 2.82
CA GLY A 131 -2.81 7.45 3.22
C GLY A 131 -2.64 8.97 3.24
N GLU A 132 -3.13 9.66 2.20
CA GLU A 132 -3.09 11.13 2.11
C GLU A 132 -3.94 11.79 3.20
N LEU A 133 -5.14 11.25 3.46
CA LEU A 133 -6.01 11.74 4.53
C LEU A 133 -5.31 11.65 5.89
N LEU A 134 -4.74 10.50 6.24
CA LEU A 134 -4.05 10.29 7.52
C LEU A 134 -2.79 11.16 7.64
N PHE A 135 -2.07 11.35 6.53
CA PHE A 135 -0.90 12.21 6.49
C PHE A 135 -1.24 13.67 6.78
N LYS A 136 -2.31 14.21 6.16
CA LYS A 136 -2.81 15.57 6.40
C LYS A 136 -3.20 15.81 7.86
N GLU A 137 -3.45 14.74 8.61
CA GLU A 137 -3.83 14.77 10.02
C GLU A 137 -2.66 14.50 10.98
N GLY A 138 -1.45 14.33 10.44
CA GLY A 138 -0.25 14.07 11.23
C GLY A 138 -0.12 12.62 11.73
N LEU A 139 -0.98 11.70 11.28
CA LEU A 139 -0.93 10.27 11.62
C LEU A 139 0.04 9.54 10.69
N LEU A 140 1.33 9.86 10.84
CA LEU A 140 2.40 9.45 9.91
C LEU A 140 2.59 7.92 9.87
N ASP A 141 2.47 7.28 11.04
CA ASP A 141 2.57 5.82 11.22
C ASP A 141 1.42 5.07 10.55
N ALA A 142 0.20 5.58 10.71
CA ALA A 142 -0.97 4.99 10.07
C ALA A 142 -0.95 5.19 8.55
N ALA A 143 -0.49 6.36 8.07
CA ALA A 143 -0.41 6.67 6.64
C ALA A 143 0.52 5.71 5.87
N GLU A 144 1.65 5.33 6.48
CA GLU A 144 2.68 4.50 5.85
C GLU A 144 2.11 3.21 5.25
N GLN A 145 1.35 2.44 6.03
CA GLN A 145 0.86 1.13 5.60
C GLN A 145 -0.01 1.25 4.34
N HIS A 146 -0.86 2.27 4.28
CA HIS A 146 -1.74 2.50 3.14
C HIS A 146 -0.96 2.93 1.89
N LEU A 147 0.01 3.83 2.02
CA LEU A 147 0.83 4.30 0.89
C LEU A 147 1.76 3.21 0.34
N LEU A 148 2.33 2.38 1.21
CA LEU A 148 3.10 1.20 0.80
C LEU A 148 2.23 0.18 0.06
N SER A 149 1.02 -0.08 0.58
CA SER A 149 0.09 -1.06 -0.01
C SER A 149 -0.50 -0.58 -1.34
N SER A 150 -0.72 0.73 -1.51
CA SER A 150 -1.18 1.33 -2.77
C SER A 150 -0.21 1.04 -3.91
N GLY A 151 1.11 1.15 -3.65
CA GLY A 151 2.13 0.79 -4.63
C GLY A 151 2.21 1.69 -5.87
N THR A 152 1.46 2.79 -5.93
CA THR A 152 1.50 3.70 -7.08
C THR A 152 2.73 4.60 -7.04
N ARG A 153 3.04 5.23 -8.18
CA ARG A 153 4.10 6.24 -8.26
C ARG A 153 3.85 7.40 -7.29
N ASP A 154 2.61 7.84 -7.21
CA ASP A 154 2.25 9.00 -6.38
C ASP A 154 2.17 8.62 -4.90
N SER A 155 1.72 7.40 -4.56
CA SER A 155 1.80 6.93 -3.16
C SER A 155 3.24 6.85 -2.67
N ALA A 156 4.17 6.44 -3.54
CA ALA A 156 5.59 6.39 -3.23
C ALA A 156 6.21 7.78 -3.03
N ARG A 157 5.81 8.78 -3.81
CA ARG A 157 6.23 10.18 -3.62
C ARG A 157 5.69 10.73 -2.30
N LEU A 158 4.40 10.51 -2.04
CA LEU A 158 3.76 10.96 -0.81
C LEU A 158 4.37 10.29 0.43
N LEU A 159 4.72 9.00 0.34
CA LEU A 159 5.41 8.29 1.42
C LEU A 159 6.79 8.89 1.72
N ALA A 160 7.50 9.36 0.70
CA ALA A 160 8.76 10.06 0.92
C ALA A 160 8.54 11.35 1.74
N ASP A 161 7.50 12.12 1.43
CA ASP A 161 7.15 13.33 2.19
C ASP A 161 6.72 13.00 3.63
N VAL A 162 5.93 11.93 3.82
CA VAL A 162 5.56 11.40 5.15
C VAL A 162 6.81 11.11 5.98
N PHE A 163 7.77 10.39 5.41
CA PHE A 163 8.98 10.00 6.12
C PHE A 163 9.96 11.15 6.34
N LEU A 164 10.03 12.13 5.44
CA LEU A 164 10.78 13.36 5.66
C LEU A 164 10.18 14.17 6.82
N GLN A 165 8.86 14.32 6.86
CA GLN A 165 8.18 14.98 7.97
C GLN A 165 8.38 14.21 9.28
N TRP A 166 8.33 12.87 9.25
CA TRP A 166 8.53 12.04 10.43
C TRP A 166 9.97 12.14 10.97
N ALA A 167 10.96 12.13 10.09
CA ALA A 167 12.36 12.34 10.48
C ALA A 167 12.58 13.71 11.13
N GLY A 168 11.83 14.73 10.71
CA GLY A 168 11.94 16.09 11.23
C GLY A 168 13.35 16.65 11.02
N SER A 169 13.95 17.19 12.07
CA SER A 169 15.35 17.67 12.08
C SER A 169 16.33 16.69 12.74
N GLY A 170 15.86 15.50 13.11
CA GLY A 170 16.65 14.52 13.84
C GLY A 170 17.56 13.66 12.93
N PRO A 171 18.48 12.88 13.52
CA PRO A 171 19.17 11.82 12.79
C PRO A 171 18.16 10.74 12.37
N GLY A 172 18.44 10.02 11.28
CA GLY A 172 17.64 8.84 10.90
C GLY A 172 17.04 8.85 9.49
N PHE A 173 17.31 9.87 8.66
CA PHE A 173 16.91 9.88 7.24
C PHE A 173 17.32 8.59 6.51
N GLY A 174 18.52 8.07 6.81
CA GLY A 174 18.97 6.80 6.27
C GLY A 174 18.06 5.60 6.60
N LEU A 175 17.46 5.55 7.80
CA LEU A 175 16.53 4.49 8.19
C LEU A 175 15.23 4.58 7.40
N PHE A 176 14.70 5.78 7.24
CA PHE A 176 13.50 6.03 6.46
C PHE A 176 13.69 5.74 4.97
N ALA A 177 14.88 6.02 4.42
CA ALA A 177 15.22 5.65 3.05
C ALA A 177 15.16 4.12 2.85
N ILE A 178 15.75 3.35 3.77
CA ILE A 178 15.69 1.88 3.75
C ILE A 178 14.23 1.41 3.91
N ARG A 179 13.51 1.97 4.88
CA ARG A 179 12.12 1.62 5.21
C ARG A 179 11.17 1.82 4.03
N GLY A 180 11.38 2.84 3.20
CA GLY A 180 10.56 3.07 2.01
C GLY A 180 11.02 2.28 0.79
N VAL A 181 12.33 2.10 0.58
CA VAL A 181 12.85 1.41 -0.62
C VAL A 181 12.70 -0.10 -0.56
N ILE A 182 13.05 -0.74 0.56
CA ILE A 182 13.09 -2.21 0.65
C ILE A 182 11.72 -2.85 0.33
N PRO A 183 10.59 -2.39 0.90
CA PRO A 183 9.29 -3.00 0.60
C PRO A 183 8.89 -2.91 -0.87
N TYR A 184 9.13 -1.77 -1.54
CA TYR A 184 8.85 -1.64 -2.96
C TYR A 184 9.73 -2.57 -3.82
N LEU A 185 11.01 -2.73 -3.46
CA LEU A 185 11.88 -3.69 -4.14
C LEU A 185 11.44 -5.15 -3.86
N GLN A 186 11.06 -5.53 -2.65
CA GLN A 186 10.54 -6.88 -2.36
C GLN A 186 9.28 -7.20 -3.17
N ASN A 187 8.48 -6.18 -3.48
CA ASN A 187 7.30 -6.31 -4.34
C ASN A 187 7.61 -6.28 -5.84
N GLY A 188 8.88 -6.11 -6.24
CA GLY A 188 9.27 -5.98 -7.65
C GLY A 188 8.94 -4.63 -8.27
N ASN A 189 8.46 -3.66 -7.48
CA ASN A 189 7.93 -2.39 -7.96
C ASN A 189 9.05 -1.34 -8.08
N ILE A 190 9.81 -1.42 -9.17
CA ILE A 190 10.91 -0.49 -9.46
C ILE A 190 10.41 0.95 -9.64
N LEU A 191 9.23 1.14 -10.24
CA LEU A 191 8.66 2.47 -10.48
C LEU A 191 8.41 3.20 -9.16
N ALA A 192 7.74 2.55 -8.20
CA ALA A 192 7.49 3.11 -6.87
C ALA A 192 8.81 3.32 -6.11
N ALA A 193 9.71 2.32 -6.07
CA ALA A 193 10.99 2.44 -5.36
C ALA A 193 11.82 3.63 -5.87
N LYS A 194 11.89 3.82 -7.19
CA LYS A 194 12.57 4.94 -7.83
C LYS A 194 11.90 6.27 -7.54
N SER A 195 10.58 6.32 -7.57
CA SER A 195 9.81 7.54 -7.32
C SER A 195 9.94 7.99 -5.87
N PHE A 196 9.86 7.04 -4.92
CA PHE A 196 10.14 7.27 -3.51
C PHE A 196 11.54 7.84 -3.31
N ILE A 197 12.60 7.14 -3.75
CA ILE A 197 13.97 7.55 -3.40
C ILE A 197 14.35 8.89 -4.06
N LYS A 198 13.88 9.16 -5.28
CA LYS A 198 14.10 10.47 -5.93
C LYS A 198 13.41 11.60 -5.18
N GLN A 199 12.16 11.41 -4.77
CA GLN A 199 11.44 12.41 -3.97
C GLN A 199 12.09 12.61 -2.59
N PHE A 200 12.46 11.52 -1.93
CA PHE A 200 13.09 11.53 -0.61
C PHE A 200 14.41 12.31 -0.62
N VAL A 201 15.30 12.02 -1.59
CA VAL A 201 16.58 12.73 -1.74
C VAL A 201 16.39 14.22 -2.02
N LYS A 202 15.38 14.58 -2.84
CA LYS A 202 15.05 15.98 -3.14
C LYS A 202 14.63 16.77 -1.89
N GLY A 203 13.98 16.11 -0.94
CA GLY A 203 13.52 16.73 0.31
C GLY A 203 14.50 16.67 1.47
N LEU A 204 15.70 16.10 1.28
CA LEU A 204 16.71 16.05 2.34
C LEU A 204 17.21 17.44 2.74
N PRO A 205 17.55 17.67 4.03
CA PRO A 205 18.20 18.89 4.47
C PRO A 205 19.48 19.20 3.69
N SER A 206 19.72 20.49 3.45
CA SER A 206 20.92 20.97 2.75
C SER A 206 22.23 20.56 3.43
N SER A 207 22.23 20.37 4.75
CA SER A 207 23.38 19.86 5.51
C SER A 207 23.84 18.47 5.05
N LEU A 208 22.93 17.66 4.51
CA LEU A 208 23.23 16.30 4.02
C LEU A 208 23.59 16.27 2.53
N THR A 209 23.26 17.33 1.79
CA THR A 209 23.42 17.41 0.33
C THR A 209 24.45 18.44 -0.12
N SER A 210 24.93 19.32 0.77
CA SER A 210 25.86 20.42 0.44
C SER A 210 27.20 19.96 -0.15
N SER A 211 27.69 18.80 0.30
CA SER A 211 28.92 18.17 -0.21
C SER A 211 28.63 16.99 -1.14
N ALA A 212 27.40 16.88 -1.62
CA ALA A 212 27.00 15.72 -2.40
C ALA A 212 27.55 15.77 -3.83
N VAL A 213 27.97 14.61 -4.31
CA VAL A 213 28.52 14.45 -5.67
C VAL A 213 27.52 13.67 -6.51
N SER A 214 27.16 14.21 -7.67
CA SER A 214 26.36 13.46 -8.63
C SER A 214 27.25 12.44 -9.35
N VAL A 215 26.81 11.18 -9.35
CA VAL A 215 27.50 10.07 -10.00
C VAL A 215 26.59 9.51 -11.09
N PRO A 216 27.01 9.50 -12.37
CA PRO A 216 26.24 8.89 -13.44
C PRO A 216 26.20 7.38 -13.24
N VAL A 217 25.02 6.79 -13.40
CA VAL A 217 24.84 5.34 -13.29
C VAL A 217 24.45 4.77 -14.66
N GLY A 218 25.43 4.54 -15.54
CA GLY A 218 25.19 3.96 -16.87
C GLY A 218 25.83 4.74 -18.02
N GLY A 219 25.28 4.60 -19.22
CA GLY A 219 25.74 5.31 -20.43
C GLY A 219 25.14 6.71 -20.59
N GLU A 220 25.42 7.39 -21.72
CA GLU A 220 24.92 8.74 -21.98
C GLU A 220 23.38 8.84 -21.85
N GLY A 221 22.91 9.83 -21.07
CA GLY A 221 21.49 10.00 -20.72
C GLY A 221 21.00 9.17 -19.53
N SER A 222 21.91 8.49 -18.79
CA SER A 222 21.55 7.63 -17.65
C SER A 222 21.05 8.37 -16.41
N ASP A 223 20.27 7.66 -15.57
CA ASP A 223 19.93 8.10 -14.21
C ASP A 223 21.20 8.41 -13.40
N GLU A 224 21.20 9.55 -12.71
CA GLU A 224 22.25 9.94 -11.76
C GLU A 224 21.87 9.58 -10.32
N VAL A 225 22.90 9.32 -9.50
CA VAL A 225 22.78 9.12 -8.06
C VAL A 225 23.52 10.23 -7.32
N LEU A 226 22.85 10.87 -6.38
CA LEU A 226 23.43 11.94 -5.57
C LEU A 226 24.06 11.33 -4.31
N MET A 227 25.39 11.27 -4.24
CA MET A 227 26.11 10.74 -3.08
C MET A 227 26.08 11.73 -1.93
N THR A 228 25.15 11.54 -0.99
CA THR A 228 24.92 12.40 0.18
C THR A 228 25.84 12.05 1.36
N ALA A 229 25.81 12.85 2.42
CA ALA A 229 26.47 12.53 3.69
C ALA A 229 25.84 11.31 4.41
N GLU A 230 24.60 10.94 4.07
CA GLU A 230 23.88 9.81 4.67
C GLU A 230 24.14 8.50 3.92
N SER A 231 24.93 7.63 4.55
CA SER A 231 25.35 6.34 3.98
C SER A 231 24.16 5.49 3.48
N PHE A 232 23.09 5.37 4.27
CA PHE A 232 21.94 4.51 3.93
C PHE A 232 21.00 5.11 2.87
N VAL A 233 21.00 6.45 2.71
CA VAL A 233 20.36 7.09 1.55
C VAL A 233 21.11 6.70 0.27
N ASN A 234 22.44 6.74 0.31
CA ASN A 234 23.28 6.35 -0.83
C ASN A 234 23.10 4.86 -1.19
N PHE A 235 23.03 3.99 -0.17
CA PHE A 235 22.68 2.58 -0.37
C PHE A 235 21.34 2.44 -1.09
N SER A 236 20.31 3.14 -0.61
CA SER A 236 18.95 3.03 -1.15
C SER A 236 18.86 3.49 -2.61
N GLN A 237 19.55 4.59 -2.96
CA GLN A 237 19.67 5.04 -4.36
C GLN A 237 20.36 4.01 -5.25
N LEU A 238 21.52 3.48 -4.80
CA LEU A 238 22.28 2.47 -5.54
C LEU A 238 21.53 1.14 -5.65
N ALA A 239 20.78 0.74 -4.62
CA ALA A 239 19.97 -0.47 -4.62
C ALA A 239 18.89 -0.40 -5.70
N VAL A 240 18.15 0.70 -5.78
CA VAL A 240 17.16 0.93 -6.85
C VAL A 240 17.82 0.93 -8.22
N ALA A 241 18.92 1.67 -8.39
CA ALA A 241 19.60 1.74 -9.68
C ALA A 241 20.15 0.35 -10.13
N THR A 242 20.63 -0.46 -9.20
CA THR A 242 21.11 -1.81 -9.48
C THR A 242 19.96 -2.74 -9.87
N CYS A 243 18.84 -2.71 -9.14
CA CYS A 243 17.66 -3.54 -9.44
C CYS A 243 16.99 -3.14 -10.77
N GLN A 244 16.93 -1.86 -11.10
CA GLN A 244 16.40 -1.36 -12.39
C GLN A 244 17.15 -1.94 -13.60
N ARG A 245 18.43 -2.30 -13.45
CA ARG A 245 19.27 -2.85 -14.52
C ARG A 245 19.37 -4.38 -14.49
N ALA A 246 18.68 -5.02 -13.55
CA ALA A 246 18.73 -6.46 -13.40
C ALA A 246 17.92 -7.17 -14.49
N ASN A 247 18.42 -8.31 -14.96
CA ASN A 247 17.75 -9.19 -15.91
C ASN A 247 17.95 -10.65 -15.49
N GLY A 248 17.66 -10.94 -14.21
CA GLY A 248 17.83 -12.27 -13.64
C GLY A 248 19.29 -12.74 -13.71
N ASP A 249 19.47 -13.98 -14.14
CA ASP A 249 20.77 -14.64 -14.31
C ASP A 249 21.57 -14.11 -15.51
N LYS A 250 20.91 -13.45 -16.47
CA LYS A 250 21.53 -12.93 -17.71
C LYS A 250 22.41 -11.70 -17.50
N SER A 251 22.19 -10.94 -16.43
CA SER A 251 22.91 -9.68 -16.18
C SER A 251 24.05 -9.85 -15.16
N LYS A 252 25.23 -10.30 -15.60
CA LYS A 252 26.39 -10.54 -14.71
C LYS A 252 26.79 -9.31 -13.89
N VAL A 253 26.92 -8.14 -14.54
CA VAL A 253 27.40 -6.91 -13.87
C VAL A 253 26.45 -6.45 -12.75
N PRO A 254 25.13 -6.27 -12.96
CA PRO A 254 24.20 -5.95 -11.88
C PRO A 254 24.19 -6.97 -10.72
N ARG A 255 24.37 -8.28 -11.00
CA ARG A 255 24.48 -9.31 -9.95
C ARG A 255 25.70 -9.08 -9.06
N GLU A 256 26.87 -8.86 -9.66
CA GLU A 256 28.11 -8.57 -8.92
C GLU A 256 28.03 -7.24 -8.16
N CYS A 257 27.41 -6.21 -8.77
CA CYS A 257 27.14 -4.93 -8.12
C CYS A 257 26.25 -5.09 -6.90
N TRP A 258 25.18 -5.88 -6.99
CA TRP A 258 24.28 -6.15 -5.86
C TRP A 258 25.00 -6.84 -4.70
N VAL A 259 25.75 -7.91 -4.99
CA VAL A 259 26.52 -8.64 -3.97
C VAL A 259 27.54 -7.73 -3.29
N ARG A 260 28.27 -6.92 -4.06
CA ARG A 260 29.24 -5.96 -3.52
C ARG A 260 28.55 -4.90 -2.68
N LEU A 261 27.45 -4.32 -3.17
CA LEU A 261 26.69 -3.28 -2.47
C LEU A 261 26.20 -3.79 -1.12
N CYS A 262 25.50 -4.94 -1.08
CA CYS A 262 25.04 -5.52 0.17
C CYS A 262 26.22 -5.87 1.09
N GLY A 263 27.27 -6.52 0.59
CA GLY A 263 28.43 -6.91 1.38
C GLY A 263 29.14 -5.72 2.04
N THR A 264 29.41 -4.66 1.28
CA THR A 264 30.08 -3.45 1.79
C THR A 264 29.28 -2.73 2.86
N TYR A 265 27.96 -2.69 2.73
CA TYR A 265 27.10 -2.01 3.71
C TYR A 265 26.82 -2.88 4.94
N GLN A 266 26.70 -4.20 4.77
CA GLN A 266 26.51 -5.14 5.88
C GLN A 266 27.77 -5.31 6.73
N SER A 267 28.97 -5.24 6.13
CA SER A 267 30.23 -5.35 6.86
C SER A 267 30.47 -4.18 7.83
N LYS A 268 29.83 -3.04 7.58
CA LYS A 268 29.86 -1.85 8.46
C LYS A 268 28.92 -1.99 9.68
N GLY A 269 28.12 -3.05 9.74
CA GLY A 269 27.09 -3.25 10.77
C GLY A 269 25.84 -2.37 10.57
N GLY A 270 25.07 -2.21 11.64
CA GLY A 270 23.85 -1.40 11.63
C GLY A 270 22.63 -2.06 10.98
N PRO A 271 21.60 -1.27 10.61
CA PRO A 271 20.29 -1.75 10.17
C PRO A 271 20.32 -2.78 9.04
N LEU A 272 21.19 -2.62 8.05
CA LEU A 272 21.30 -3.55 6.92
C LEU A 272 21.87 -4.93 7.31
N ALA A 273 22.53 -5.02 8.47
CA ALA A 273 23.05 -6.26 9.02
C ALA A 273 22.03 -7.00 9.91
N PHE A 274 20.88 -6.41 10.25
CA PHE A 274 19.85 -7.08 11.02
C PHE A 274 19.29 -8.30 10.26
N PRO A 275 19.00 -9.42 10.94
CA PRO A 275 18.55 -10.66 10.30
C PRO A 275 17.36 -10.48 9.36
N GLU A 276 16.38 -9.68 9.76
CA GLU A 276 15.14 -9.41 9.02
C GLU A 276 15.44 -8.66 7.72
N VAL A 277 16.33 -7.67 7.79
CA VAL A 277 16.75 -6.88 6.63
C VAL A 277 17.63 -7.70 5.71
N ARG A 278 18.53 -8.54 6.25
CA ARG A 278 19.31 -9.50 5.45
C ARG A 278 18.41 -10.45 4.68
N ARG A 279 17.35 -10.96 5.32
CA ARG A 279 16.35 -11.80 4.66
C ARG A 279 15.67 -11.05 3.51
N ALA A 280 15.22 -9.82 3.73
CA ALA A 280 14.63 -8.99 2.68
C ALA A 280 15.60 -8.74 1.51
N LEU A 281 16.88 -8.47 1.78
CA LEU A 281 17.90 -8.29 0.74
C LEU A 281 18.16 -9.59 -0.05
N ASN A 282 18.08 -10.76 0.59
CA ASN A 282 18.18 -12.05 -0.10
C ASN A 282 16.95 -12.35 -0.96
N GLU A 283 15.75 -11.95 -0.52
CA GLU A 283 14.54 -12.03 -1.33
C GLU A 283 14.66 -11.15 -2.58
N ILE A 284 15.15 -9.91 -2.44
CA ILE A 284 15.44 -9.01 -3.57
C ILE A 284 16.51 -9.62 -4.49
N ALA A 285 17.58 -10.20 -3.91
CA ALA A 285 18.63 -10.90 -4.66
C ALA A 285 18.06 -12.04 -5.51
N THR A 286 17.12 -12.80 -4.95
CA THR A 286 16.45 -13.88 -5.67
C THR A 286 15.56 -13.33 -6.77
N LEU A 287 14.75 -12.31 -6.47
CA LEU A 287 13.73 -11.75 -7.35
C LEU A 287 14.31 -11.08 -8.61
N PHE A 288 15.31 -10.20 -8.44
CA PHE A 288 15.86 -9.41 -9.55
C PHE A 288 17.05 -10.07 -10.23
N PHE A 289 17.85 -10.83 -9.48
CA PHE A 289 19.20 -11.23 -9.88
C PHE A 289 19.35 -12.75 -10.02
N ALA A 290 18.29 -13.52 -9.74
CA ALA A 290 18.31 -14.99 -9.70
C ALA A 290 19.47 -15.55 -8.84
N ILE A 291 19.86 -14.82 -7.78
CA ILE A 291 20.87 -15.27 -6.83
C ILE A 291 20.15 -16.12 -5.77
N PRO A 292 20.48 -17.41 -5.64
CA PRO A 292 19.82 -18.25 -4.64
C PRO A 292 20.19 -17.80 -3.22
N PRO A 293 19.28 -17.95 -2.24
CA PRO A 293 19.60 -17.63 -0.85
C PRO A 293 20.76 -18.50 -0.34
N PRO A 294 21.53 -18.02 0.65
CA PRO A 294 22.61 -18.80 1.25
C PRO A 294 22.08 -20.12 1.82
N ARG A 295 22.76 -21.24 1.53
CA ARG A 295 22.36 -22.59 1.98
C ARG A 295 22.29 -22.76 3.50
N SER A 296 22.79 -21.80 4.29
CA SER A 296 22.81 -21.83 5.75
C SER A 296 21.63 -21.10 6.41
N ALA A 297 20.64 -20.63 5.65
CA ALA A 297 19.40 -20.13 6.24
C ALA A 297 18.56 -21.34 6.70
N PRO A 298 18.23 -21.48 8.00
CA PRO A 298 17.43 -22.60 8.46
C PRO A 298 16.02 -22.46 7.88
N ALA A 299 15.73 -23.23 6.84
CA ALA A 299 14.37 -23.50 6.44
C ALA A 299 13.77 -24.39 7.55
N ASN A 300 12.93 -23.80 8.39
CA ASN A 300 12.04 -24.50 9.30
C ASN A 300 12.69 -25.65 10.12
N PRO A 301 13.47 -25.34 11.18
CA PRO A 301 14.22 -26.35 11.95
C PRO A 301 13.35 -27.49 12.50
N PHE A 302 12.06 -27.23 12.75
CA PHE A 302 11.11 -28.25 13.17
C PHE A 302 10.66 -29.19 12.03
N GLY A 303 10.48 -28.64 10.82
CA GLY A 303 10.12 -29.41 9.63
C GLY A 303 11.23 -30.36 9.21
N ASP A 304 12.48 -29.89 9.23
CA ASP A 304 13.66 -30.70 8.90
C ASP A 304 13.91 -31.83 9.93
N ILE A 305 13.61 -31.59 11.21
CA ILE A 305 13.69 -32.63 12.24
C ILE A 305 12.57 -33.67 12.04
N MET A 306 11.34 -33.26 11.75
CA MET A 306 10.24 -34.18 11.48
C MET A 306 10.44 -35.00 10.20
N SER A 307 10.92 -34.38 9.11
CA SER A 307 11.22 -35.10 7.87
C SER A 307 12.39 -36.07 8.04
N SER A 308 13.41 -35.68 8.81
CA SER A 308 14.54 -36.54 9.15
C SER A 308 14.15 -37.69 10.09
N PHE A 309 13.08 -37.54 10.89
CA PHE A 309 12.59 -38.59 11.79
C PHE A 309 11.56 -39.52 11.12
N LEU A 310 10.80 -39.04 10.14
CA LEU A 310 9.81 -39.82 9.39
C LEU A 310 10.30 -40.37 8.04
N GLY A 311 11.59 -40.19 7.69
CA GLY A 311 12.15 -40.71 6.44
C GLY A 311 11.56 -40.08 5.17
N GLY A 312 11.02 -38.87 5.28
CA GLY A 312 10.39 -38.15 4.18
C GLY A 312 11.45 -37.49 3.28
N GLY A 313 11.41 -37.79 1.98
CA GLY A 313 12.22 -37.12 0.97
C GLY A 313 11.99 -35.59 0.94
N PRO A 314 12.90 -34.83 0.30
CA PRO A 314 12.91 -33.37 0.36
C PRO A 314 11.55 -32.79 -0.07
N SER A 315 11.00 -31.95 0.80
CA SER A 315 9.75 -31.22 0.55
C SER A 315 9.93 -30.29 -0.65
N GLU A 316 8.99 -30.36 -1.59
CA GLU A 316 8.98 -29.51 -2.79
C GLU A 316 8.88 -28.04 -2.36
N ALA A 317 9.90 -27.26 -2.71
CA ALA A 317 9.96 -25.84 -2.38
C ALA A 317 8.80 -25.09 -3.05
N ALA A 318 8.14 -24.20 -2.29
CA ALA A 318 7.09 -23.33 -2.82
C ALA A 318 7.54 -22.58 -4.10
N PRO A 319 6.63 -22.36 -5.07
CA PRO A 319 6.98 -21.79 -6.36
C PRO A 319 7.61 -20.40 -6.21
N ARG A 320 8.77 -20.19 -6.88
CA ARG A 320 9.52 -18.94 -6.85
C ARG A 320 8.71 -17.81 -7.50
N ARG A 321 8.55 -16.69 -6.79
CA ARG A 321 8.11 -15.43 -7.41
C ARG A 321 9.19 -14.99 -8.41
N THR A 322 8.85 -14.96 -9.69
CA THR A 322 9.73 -14.48 -10.76
C THR A 322 9.11 -13.23 -11.35
N LEU A 323 9.94 -12.24 -11.67
CA LEU A 323 9.48 -11.08 -12.42
C LEU A 323 9.18 -11.54 -13.85
N THR A 324 7.92 -11.42 -14.27
CA THR A 324 7.55 -11.62 -15.66
C THR A 324 8.14 -10.45 -16.47
N PRO A 325 8.90 -10.70 -17.55
CA PRO A 325 9.38 -9.61 -18.39
C PRO A 325 8.18 -8.83 -18.96
N ALA A 326 8.31 -7.50 -19.02
CA ALA A 326 7.27 -6.65 -19.61
C ALA A 326 6.98 -7.12 -21.04
N SER A 327 5.75 -7.60 -21.28
CA SER A 327 5.32 -8.02 -22.61
C SER A 327 5.26 -6.78 -23.51
N SER A 328 5.86 -6.83 -24.69
CA SER A 328 5.90 -5.75 -25.68
C SER A 328 4.56 -5.54 -26.41
N ALA A 329 3.44 -5.73 -25.72
CA ALA A 329 2.10 -5.45 -26.22
C ALA A 329 1.56 -4.26 -25.42
N GLY A 330 1.31 -3.14 -26.11
CA GLY A 330 0.77 -1.92 -25.53
C GLY A 330 -0.48 -2.18 -24.72
N GLY A 331 -0.35 -2.03 -23.40
CA GLY A 331 -1.43 -1.92 -22.44
C GLY A 331 -1.31 -0.57 -21.75
N ALA A 332 -2.44 0.12 -21.62
CA ALA A 332 -2.59 1.49 -21.16
C ALA A 332 -1.64 1.86 -20.01
N GLY A 333 -0.97 3.02 -20.17
CA GLY A 333 -0.05 3.56 -19.20
C GLY A 333 -0.71 3.74 -17.83
N LEU A 334 -0.02 3.23 -16.82
CA LEU A 334 -0.19 3.68 -15.44
C LEU A 334 0.62 4.98 -15.32
N ASP A 335 -0.05 6.11 -15.57
CA ASP A 335 0.39 7.42 -15.10
C ASP A 335 0.09 7.61 -13.61
#